data_AF-A0A1I1NV38-F1
#
_entry.id   AF-A0A1I1NV38-F1
#
_cell.length_a   1.000
_cell.length_b   1.000
_cell.length_c   1.000
_cell.angle_alpha   90.00
_cell.angle_beta   90.00
_cell.angle_gamma   90.00
#
_symmetry.space_group_name_H-M   'P 1'
#
loop_
_entity.id
_entity.type
_entity.pdbx_description
1 polymer ?
#
loop_
_entity_poly.entity_id
_entity_poly.type
_entity_poly.pdbx_seq_one_letter_code
_entity_poly.pdbx_strand_id
1 'polypeptide(L)'
;MPRRTIEKGNMSLAELLKQMRKDSGRFQKDLAKLLGVKSVTYSAYETGRIIPSADKLNILAKLYGVSPEVFLARLDENEELENELKIAIAQQAGKPDSGNSGKLSETSESNTVLPSAASSEFQKIKDD
;
A
#
# COMPACT_ATOMS: atom_id res chain seq x y z
N MET A 1 21.58 24.17 -3.53
CA MET A 1 20.65 23.73 -2.47
C MET A 1 21.11 22.36 -1.98
N PRO A 2 21.44 22.15 -0.69
CA PRO A 2 21.82 20.83 -0.19
C PRO A 2 20.59 19.91 -0.18
N ARG A 3 20.73 18.70 -0.74
CA ARG A 3 19.72 17.64 -0.60
C ARG A 3 19.73 17.18 0.85
N ARG A 4 18.70 17.52 1.62
CA ARG A 4 18.51 16.92 2.95
C ARG A 4 17.97 15.51 2.76
N THR A 5 18.73 14.53 3.23
CA THR A 5 18.27 13.15 3.42
C THR A 5 17.08 13.18 4.37
N ILE A 6 15.88 12.83 3.90
CA ILE A 6 14.76 12.56 4.81
C ILE A 6 15.10 11.23 5.47
N GLU A 7 15.55 11.27 6.72
CA GLU A 7 15.79 10.06 7.49
C GLU A 7 14.49 9.25 7.57
N LYS A 8 14.60 7.92 7.46
CA LYS A 8 13.51 6.97 7.72
C LYS A 8 13.18 6.98 9.22
N GLY A 9 12.66 8.09 9.73
CA GLY A 9 11.88 8.12 10.95
C GLY A 9 10.46 7.64 10.62
N ASN A 10 9.88 6.85 11.53
CA ASN A 10 8.57 6.20 11.46
C ASN A 10 7.39 7.20 11.46
N MET A 11 7.44 8.23 10.60
CA MET A 11 6.47 9.31 10.56
C MET A 11 5.36 9.03 9.55
N SER A 12 4.13 9.27 9.99
CA SER A 12 2.93 9.13 9.17
C SER A 12 2.91 10.12 8.01
N LEU A 13 2.08 9.85 7.00
CA LEU A 13 1.85 10.78 5.89
C LEU A 13 1.39 12.16 6.41
N ALA A 14 0.51 12.19 7.40
CA ALA A 14 -0.03 13.43 7.96
C ALA A 14 1.07 14.29 8.59
N GLU A 15 1.97 13.67 9.36
CA GLU A 15 3.10 14.34 9.98
C GLU A 15 4.10 14.83 8.93
N LEU A 16 4.39 14.02 7.92
CA LEU A 16 5.27 14.41 6.82
C LEU A 16 4.74 15.64 6.09
N LEU A 17 3.45 15.67 5.74
CA LEU A 17 2.83 16.82 5.08
C LEU A 17 2.94 18.09 5.91
N LYS A 18 2.67 17.99 7.21
CA LYS A 18 2.78 19.09 8.17
C LYS A 18 4.22 19.59 8.31
N GLN A 19 5.18 18.67 8.35
CA GLN A 19 6.60 18.99 8.44
C GLN A 19 7.07 19.73 7.19
N MET A 20 6.82 19.18 5.99
CA MET A 20 7.20 19.81 4.72
C MET A 20 6.57 21.20 4.56
N ARG A 21 5.31 21.38 4.97
CA ARG A 21 4.68 22.70 4.97
C ARG A 21 5.43 23.67 5.86
N LYS A 22 5.71 23.30 7.12
CA LYS A 22 6.42 24.16 8.07
C LYS A 22 7.81 24.52 7.58
N ASP A 23 8.55 23.56 7.04
CA ASP A 23 9.89 23.76 6.48
C ASP A 23 9.88 24.71 5.27
N SER A 24 8.79 24.72 4.51
CA SER A 24 8.58 25.68 3.42
C SER A 24 8.08 27.07 3.87
N GLY A 25 7.83 27.28 5.17
CA GLY A 25 7.35 28.54 5.72
C GLY A 25 5.91 28.91 5.32
N ARG A 26 5.10 27.94 4.88
CA ARG A 26 3.76 28.19 4.34
C ARG A 26 2.65 27.97 5.36
N PHE A 27 1.56 28.72 5.23
CA PHE A 27 0.35 28.48 6.01
C PHE A 27 -0.53 27.41 5.34
N GLN A 28 -1.35 26.71 6.12
CA GLN A 28 -2.29 25.71 5.59
C GLN A 28 -3.22 26.29 4.52
N LYS A 29 -3.66 27.54 4.71
CA LYS A 29 -4.50 28.28 3.73
C LYS A 29 -3.81 28.46 2.36
N ASP A 30 -2.49 28.57 2.33
CA ASP A 30 -1.75 28.79 1.09
C ASP A 30 -1.67 27.49 0.28
N LEU A 31 -1.43 26.37 0.96
CA LEU A 31 -1.44 25.05 0.32
C LEU A 31 -2.84 24.60 -0.07
N ALA A 32 -3.86 24.96 0.71
CA ALA A 32 -5.25 24.75 0.32
C ALA A 32 -5.57 25.45 -1.02
N LYS A 33 -5.18 26.72 -1.15
CA LYS A 33 -5.33 27.48 -2.41
C LYS A 33 -4.55 26.85 -3.55
N LEU A 34 -3.29 26.47 -3.32
CA LEU A 34 -2.45 25.81 -4.33
C LEU A 34 -3.08 24.51 -4.86
N LEU A 35 -3.69 23.73 -3.98
CA LEU A 35 -4.29 22.43 -4.30
C LEU A 35 -5.74 22.52 -4.76
N GLY A 36 -6.32 23.73 -4.84
CA GLY A 36 -7.72 23.94 -5.18
C GLY A 36 -8.69 23.27 -4.20
N VAL A 37 -8.37 23.27 -2.91
CA VAL A 37 -9.22 22.68 -1.85
C VAL A 37 -9.59 23.71 -0.79
N LYS A 38 -10.58 23.37 0.04
CA LYS A 38 -10.93 24.18 1.22
C LYS A 38 -9.82 24.07 2.27
N SER A 39 -9.65 25.13 3.08
CA SER A 39 -8.66 25.12 4.17
C SER A 39 -8.90 23.98 5.16
N VAL A 40 -10.16 23.65 5.44
CA VAL A 40 -10.56 22.51 6.30
C VAL A 40 -10.07 21.18 5.72
N THR A 41 -10.14 21.01 4.39
CA THR A 41 -9.65 19.81 3.71
C THR A 41 -8.14 19.67 3.87
N TYR A 42 -7.38 20.75 3.69
CA TYR A 42 -5.93 20.69 3.90
C TYR A 42 -5.56 20.41 5.36
N SER A 43 -6.28 21.01 6.32
CA SER A 43 -6.12 20.68 7.74
C SER A 43 -6.47 19.22 8.05
N ALA A 44 -7.41 18.61 7.33
CA ALA A 44 -7.75 17.21 7.48
C ALA A 44 -6.63 16.29 6.98
N TYR A 45 -5.84 16.72 5.98
CA TYR A 45 -4.65 16.00 5.54
C TYR A 45 -3.59 15.96 6.63
N GLU A 46 -3.29 17.08 7.28
CA GLU A 46 -2.29 17.15 8.37
C GLU A 46 -2.71 16.50 9.69
N THR A 47 -3.97 16.09 9.79
CA THR A 47 -4.50 15.34 10.93
C THR A 47 -4.79 13.88 10.59
N GLY A 48 -4.49 13.43 9.37
CA GLY A 48 -4.70 12.05 8.92
C GLY A 48 -6.17 11.66 8.72
N ARG A 49 -7.13 12.58 8.90
CA ARG A 49 -8.57 12.29 8.73
C ARG A 49 -8.97 12.03 7.28
N ILE A 50 -8.23 12.62 6.33
CA ILE A 50 -8.47 12.45 4.89
C ILE A 50 -7.12 12.23 4.23
N ILE A 51 -7.06 11.25 3.33
CA ILE A 51 -5.90 11.00 2.48
C ILE A 51 -5.98 11.91 1.24
N PRO A 52 -4.94 12.68 0.90
CA PRO A 52 -4.91 13.46 -0.34
C PRO A 52 -4.94 12.53 -1.58
N SER A 53 -5.64 12.95 -2.64
CA SER A 53 -5.60 12.19 -3.91
C SER A 53 -4.21 12.18 -4.54
N ALA A 54 -3.95 11.21 -5.41
CA ALA A 54 -2.68 11.07 -6.13
C ALA A 54 -2.26 12.36 -6.86
N ASP A 55 -3.21 13.06 -7.51
CA ASP A 55 -2.94 14.34 -8.17
C ASP A 55 -2.43 15.41 -7.20
N LYS A 56 -3.02 15.48 -6.00
CA LYS A 56 -2.61 16.45 -4.97
C LYS A 56 -1.23 16.10 -4.40
N LEU A 57 -0.96 14.82 -4.18
CA LEU A 57 0.38 14.35 -3.78
C LEU A 57 1.42 14.68 -4.85
N ASN A 58 1.10 14.54 -6.13
CA ASN A 58 2.00 14.91 -7.22
C ASN A 58 2.27 16.42 -7.27
N ILE A 59 1.27 17.27 -7.04
CA ILE A 59 1.46 18.73 -6.94
C ILE A 59 2.37 19.08 -5.76
N LEU A 60 2.18 18.44 -4.60
CA LEU A 60 3.03 18.64 -3.43
C LEU A 60 4.46 18.14 -3.66
N ALA A 61 4.64 17.01 -4.34
CA ALA A 61 5.95 16.48 -4.72
C ALA A 61 6.73 17.48 -5.57
N LYS A 62 6.07 18.07 -6.58
CA LYS A 62 6.64 19.13 -7.41
C LYS A 62 6.96 20.38 -6.60
N LEU A 63 6.08 20.80 -5.68
CA LEU A 63 6.31 21.96 -4.82
C LEU A 63 7.56 21.81 -3.95
N TYR A 64 7.77 20.62 -3.36
CA TYR A 64 8.87 20.37 -2.44
C TYR A 64 10.14 19.84 -3.13
N GLY A 65 10.07 19.52 -4.44
CA GLY A 65 11.19 18.97 -5.19
C GLY A 65 11.57 17.54 -4.76
N VAL A 66 10.58 16.74 -4.37
CA VAL A 66 10.76 15.34 -3.93
C VAL A 66 10.02 14.38 -4.85
N SER A 67 10.37 13.09 -4.80
CA SER A 67 9.60 12.05 -5.50
C SER A 67 8.22 11.87 -4.85
N PRO A 68 7.12 11.72 -5.61
CA PRO A 68 5.80 11.38 -5.06
C PRO A 68 5.80 10.10 -4.21
N GLU A 69 6.71 9.17 -4.50
CA GLU A 69 6.88 7.91 -3.78
C GLU A 69 7.16 8.10 -2.29
N VAL A 70 7.76 9.24 -1.90
CA VAL A 70 7.98 9.58 -0.49
C VAL A 70 6.66 9.68 0.27
N PHE A 71 5.59 10.17 -0.37
CA PHE A 71 4.27 10.22 0.23
C PHE A 71 3.57 8.85 0.18
N LEU A 72 3.70 8.14 -0.94
CA LEU A 72 3.04 6.85 -1.14
C LEU A 72 3.55 5.78 -0.18
N ALA A 73 4.85 5.75 0.09
CA ALA A 73 5.47 4.83 1.05
C ALA A 73 4.96 4.97 2.49
N ARG A 74 4.14 5.99 2.79
CA ARG A 74 3.50 6.24 4.10
C ARG A 74 1.98 6.07 4.06
N LEU A 75 1.44 5.57 2.96
CA LEU A 75 0.03 5.16 2.86
C LEU A 75 -0.15 3.72 3.36
N ASP A 76 0.91 2.91 3.35
CA ASP A 76 0.89 1.49 3.70
C ASP A 76 1.00 1.21 5.21
N GLU A 77 0.70 2.20 6.06
CA GLU A 77 0.64 2.04 7.51
C GLU A 77 -0.64 1.30 7.94
N ASN A 78 -0.86 0.09 7.40
CA ASN A 78 -1.72 -0.93 8.00
C ASN A 78 -0.90 -1.85 8.91
N GLU A 79 0.24 -1.40 9.44
CA GLU A 79 1.06 -2.21 10.34
C GLU A 79 0.25 -2.72 11.54
N GLU A 80 -0.69 -1.93 12.07
CA GLU A 80 -1.56 -2.36 13.17
C GLU A 80 -2.52 -3.48 12.76
N LEU A 81 -3.18 -3.38 11.59
CA LEU A 81 -4.04 -4.46 11.06
C LEU A 81 -3.24 -5.71 10.72
N GLU A 82 -2.05 -5.56 10.12
CA GLU A 82 -1.18 -6.68 9.80
C GLU A 82 -0.64 -7.37 11.07
N ASN A 83 -0.32 -6.59 12.10
CA ASN A 83 0.15 -7.11 13.37
C ASN A 83 -0.99 -7.83 14.10
N GLU A 84 -2.20 -7.28 14.11
CA GLU A 84 -3.39 -7.96 14.63
C GLU A 84 -3.69 -9.27 13.86
N LEU A 85 -3.56 -9.27 12.53
CA LEU A 85 -3.70 -10.48 11.71
C LEU A 85 -2.64 -11.54 12.05
N LYS A 86 -1.37 -11.13 12.15
CA LYS A 86 -0.24 -12.03 12.49
C LYS A 86 -0.41 -12.65 13.88
N ILE A 87 -0.90 -11.86 14.86
CA ILE A 87 -1.20 -12.34 16.22
C ILE A 87 -2.37 -13.33 16.21
N ALA A 88 -3.45 -13.04 15.48
CA ALA A 88 -4.60 -13.92 15.38
C ALA A 88 -4.28 -15.27 14.70
N ILE A 89 -3.46 -15.26 13.64
CA ILE A 89 -3.02 -16.48 12.95
C ILE A 89 -2.12 -17.34 13.86
N ALA A 90 -1.24 -16.71 14.65
CA ALA A 90 -0.38 -17.42 15.60
C ALA A 90 -1.15 -18.09 16.76
N GLN A 91 -2.32 -17.58 17.13
CA GLN A 91 -3.17 -18.13 18.22
C GLN A 91 -4.04 -19.32 17.79
N GLN A 92 -4.25 -19.52 16.48
CA GLN A 92 -5.03 -20.64 15.93
C GLN A 92 -4.18 -21.88 15.63
N ALA A 93 -2.85 -21.78 15.63
CA ALA A 93 -1.95 -22.93 15.58
C ALA A 93 -1.96 -23.64 16.95
N GLY A 94 -2.98 -24.49 17.15
CA GLY A 94 -2.94 -25.52 18.18
C GLY A 94 -1.64 -26.31 18.10
N LYS A 95 -1.11 -26.68 19.28
CA LYS A 95 0.06 -27.52 19.52
C LYS A 95 0.27 -28.58 18.40
N PRO A 96 1.51 -28.85 17.93
CA PRO A 96 1.77 -30.10 17.25
C PRO A 96 1.39 -31.23 18.21
N ASP A 97 0.32 -31.95 17.87
CA ASP A 97 -0.13 -33.12 18.61
C ASP A 97 0.99 -34.16 18.57
N SER A 98 1.68 -34.28 19.68
CA SER A 98 2.69 -35.30 19.93
C SER A 98 1.97 -36.63 20.14
N GLY A 99 1.73 -37.37 19.06
CA GLY A 99 1.48 -38.80 19.13
C GLY A 99 0.41 -39.34 18.18
N ASN A 100 0.83 -39.76 16.98
CA ASN A 100 0.41 -41.08 16.51
C ASN A 100 1.47 -41.70 15.61
N SER A 101 2.24 -42.63 16.19
CA SER A 101 3.02 -43.63 15.48
C SER A 101 2.07 -44.66 14.88
N GLY A 102 1.72 -44.49 13.59
CA GLY A 102 0.79 -45.37 12.88
C GLY A 102 1.25 -45.69 11.46
N LYS A 103 2.30 -46.50 11.36
CA LYS A 103 2.56 -47.58 10.38
C LYS A 103 2.31 -47.34 8.87
N LEU A 104 3.38 -47.63 8.12
CA LEU A 104 3.51 -47.73 6.66
C LEU A 104 2.60 -48.80 6.00
N SER A 105 2.10 -48.48 4.80
CA SER A 105 1.91 -49.38 3.64
C SER A 105 1.69 -48.47 2.41
N GLU A 106 2.68 -48.21 1.54
CA GLU A 106 3.01 -49.02 0.33
C GLU A 106 1.73 -49.52 -0.37
N THR A 107 1.22 -48.90 -1.43
CA THR A 107 1.60 -48.90 -2.87
C THR A 107 0.32 -48.35 -3.55
N SER A 108 0.24 -47.75 -4.74
CA SER A 108 0.83 -48.05 -6.03
C SER A 108 0.34 -46.96 -7.01
N GLU A 109 1.15 -46.71 -8.03
CA GLU A 109 0.72 -46.42 -9.41
C GLU A 109 0.01 -45.09 -9.74
N SER A 110 0.82 -44.19 -10.30
CA SER A 110 0.64 -43.59 -11.62
C SER A 110 -0.80 -43.37 -12.12
N ASN A 111 -1.15 -42.09 -12.32
CA ASN A 111 -1.70 -41.73 -13.61
C ASN A 111 -1.34 -40.29 -14.01
N THR A 112 -0.41 -40.22 -14.96
CA THR A 112 -0.18 -39.08 -15.84
C THR A 112 -1.29 -39.07 -16.88
N VAL A 113 -2.10 -38.02 -16.94
CA VAL A 113 -2.81 -37.69 -18.19
C VAL A 113 -2.66 -36.19 -18.48
N LEU A 114 -1.99 -35.94 -19.59
CA LEU A 114 -1.79 -34.69 -20.31
C LEU A 114 -3.11 -34.01 -20.75
N PRO A 115 -3.08 -32.73 -21.16
CA PRO A 115 -4.26 -31.89 -21.36
C PRO A 115 -4.97 -32.23 -22.68
N SER A 116 -6.30 -32.30 -22.67
CA SER A 116 -7.12 -32.46 -23.88
C SER A 116 -7.95 -31.19 -24.14
N ALA A 117 -7.47 -30.44 -25.14
CA ALA A 117 -8.18 -29.62 -26.11
C ALA A 117 -9.66 -29.27 -25.88
N ALA A 118 -9.91 -27.96 -25.83
CA ALA A 118 -10.92 -27.34 -26.71
C ALA A 118 -10.43 -25.93 -27.08
N SER A 119 -9.66 -25.87 -28.17
CA SER A 119 -9.62 -24.70 -29.04
C SER A 119 -10.99 -24.55 -29.71
N SER A 120 -11.56 -23.34 -29.64
CA SER A 120 -12.48 -22.71 -30.61
C SER A 120 -12.88 -21.37 -30.01
N GLU A 121 -12.87 -20.21 -30.65
CA GLU A 121 -12.53 -19.78 -32.01
C GLU A 121 -12.36 -18.26 -31.89
N PHE A 122 -11.17 -17.76 -32.23
CA PHE A 122 -11.00 -16.38 -32.66
C PHE A 122 -11.49 -16.33 -34.11
N GLN A 123 -12.50 -15.49 -34.41
CA GLN A 123 -12.72 -14.75 -35.68
C GLN A 123 -14.21 -14.59 -36.02
N LYS A 124 -14.70 -13.35 -35.92
CA LYS A 124 -15.63 -12.76 -36.89
C LYS A 124 -15.13 -11.34 -37.14
N ILE A 125 -14.33 -11.16 -38.20
CA ILE A 125 -14.75 -10.76 -39.55
C ILE A 125 -15.19 -9.29 -39.55
N LYS A 126 -14.28 -8.45 -40.07
CA LYS A 126 -14.56 -7.19 -40.79
C LYS A 126 -15.57 -7.47 -41.89
N ASP A 127 -16.40 -6.50 -42.27
CA ASP A 127 -16.54 -6.06 -43.67
C ASP A 127 -17.49 -4.84 -43.71
N ASP A 128 -17.05 -3.82 -44.46
CA ASP A 128 -17.69 -2.56 -44.91
C ASP A 128 -18.42 -1.61 -43.94
#